data_AF-A0A5E4HI66-F1
#
_entry.id   AF-A0A5E4HI66-F1
#
_cell.length_a   1.000
_cell.length_b   1.000
_cell.length_c   1.000
_cell.angle_alpha   90.00
_cell.angle_beta   90.00
_cell.angle_gamma   90.00
#
_symmetry.space_group_name_H-M   'P 1'
#
loop_
_entity.id
_entity.type
_entity.pdbx_description
1 polymer ?
#
loop_
_entity_poly.entity_id
_entity_poly.type
_entity_poly.pdbx_seq_one_letter_code
_entity_poly.pdbx_strand_id
1 'polypeptide(L)'
;MANDRASQTTTALDQEGTMTGTPREVLERLRKLMAHEQSCRSIGSIHEAQAFAEKIQAIMDEYKLGESDVAFEERQQTEPIGWQWCGQTDPDFPYRDSRRMWQVRLAQALAYVNTCHCVLANKGGNGVAFVGRTSEREYCKAFFIYLLRLADDLVETCARQDEGQIKFDYIHSLQPWQDWDVNQFRKTMRLWKDSWYEGFSQAVCLRLYDRYAEMKRGRRTRTTDWR
;
A
#
# COMPACT_ATOMS: atom_id res chain seq x y z
N MET A 1 -47.28 -15.05 31.16
CA MET A 1 -46.01 -14.99 31.93
C MET A 1 -44.99 -14.33 31.00
N ALA A 2 -44.95 -13.01 30.84
CA ALA A 2 -44.56 -11.96 31.80
C ALA A 2 -43.10 -12.09 32.29
N ASN A 3 -42.20 -11.41 31.59
CA ASN A 3 -40.87 -10.90 32.02
C ASN A 3 -40.33 -10.11 30.81
N ASP A 4 -40.57 -8.81 30.64
CA ASP A 4 -40.23 -7.65 31.46
C ASP A 4 -38.71 -7.39 31.62
N ARG A 5 -38.29 -6.33 30.91
CA ARG A 5 -37.14 -5.41 31.13
C ARG A 5 -35.71 -5.94 31.06
N ALA A 6 -35.03 -5.54 29.99
CA ALA A 6 -33.77 -4.81 30.12
C ALA A 6 -33.65 -3.79 28.98
N SER A 7 -33.95 -2.53 29.31
CA SER A 7 -33.54 -1.38 28.53
C SER A 7 -32.04 -1.41 28.34
N GLN A 8 -31.59 -1.42 27.08
CA GLN A 8 -30.25 -0.97 26.73
C GLN A 8 -30.40 0.19 25.76
N THR A 9 -30.38 1.36 26.38
CA THR A 9 -30.04 2.65 25.83
C THR A 9 -28.69 2.51 25.10
N THR A 10 -28.71 2.31 23.78
CA THR A 10 -27.50 2.45 22.97
C THR A 10 -27.33 3.93 22.69
N THR A 11 -26.62 4.55 23.62
CA THR A 11 -25.91 5.82 23.54
C THR A 11 -25.53 6.16 22.10
N ALA A 12 -26.05 7.30 21.62
CA ALA A 12 -25.48 8.00 20.50
C ALA A 12 -24.00 8.24 20.83
N LEU A 13 -23.14 7.51 20.12
CA LEU A 13 -21.71 7.80 20.09
C LEU A 13 -21.56 9.11 19.33
N ASP A 14 -21.67 10.20 20.08
CA ASP A 14 -20.96 11.43 19.82
C ASP A 14 -19.48 11.05 19.69
N GLN A 15 -19.03 10.89 18.45
CA GLN A 15 -17.61 10.87 18.14
C GLN A 15 -17.12 12.31 18.22
N GLU A 16 -16.66 12.66 19.41
CA GLU A 16 -15.76 13.77 19.68
C GLU A 16 -14.60 13.78 18.67
N GLY A 17 -14.36 14.95 18.07
CA GLY A 17 -12.99 15.38 17.79
C GLY A 17 -12.51 15.42 16.34
N THR A 18 -13.32 15.78 15.34
CA THR A 18 -12.76 16.40 14.12
C THR A 18 -12.34 17.84 14.44
N MET A 19 -11.11 18.05 14.91
CA MET A 19 -10.43 19.35 14.88
C MET A 19 -10.04 19.73 13.44
N THR A 20 -11.01 19.91 12.54
CA THR A 20 -10.78 20.51 11.21
C THR A 20 -12.01 21.31 10.78
N GLY A 21 -12.36 22.32 11.56
CA GLY A 21 -13.50 23.20 11.30
C GLY A 21 -13.24 24.27 10.25
N THR A 22 -12.55 23.95 9.15
CA THR A 22 -12.43 24.88 8.02
C THR A 22 -13.63 24.66 7.10
N PRO A 23 -14.54 25.65 6.93
CA PRO A 23 -15.70 25.47 6.07
C PRO A 23 -15.25 25.18 4.63
N ARG A 24 -15.79 24.12 4.03
CA ARG A 24 -15.47 23.69 2.64
C ARG A 24 -15.56 24.84 1.62
N GLU A 25 -16.48 25.77 1.85
CA GLU A 25 -16.68 26.98 1.04
C GLU A 25 -15.45 27.90 1.03
N VAL A 26 -14.72 28.00 2.15
CA VAL A 26 -13.51 28.83 2.29
C VAL A 26 -12.39 28.27 1.44
N LEU A 27 -12.26 26.95 1.38
CA LEU A 27 -11.22 26.27 0.61
C LEU A 27 -11.49 26.34 -0.89
N GLU A 28 -12.75 26.19 -1.32
CA GLU A 28 -13.14 26.45 -2.70
C GLU A 28 -12.88 27.91 -3.11
N ARG A 29 -13.13 28.85 -2.20
CA ARG A 29 -12.84 30.28 -2.42
C ARG A 29 -11.34 30.55 -2.55
N LEU A 30 -10.51 29.98 -1.68
CA LEU A 30 -9.05 30.08 -1.76
C LEU A 30 -8.53 29.53 -3.09
N ARG A 31 -9.02 28.37 -3.55
CA ARG A 31 -8.62 27.79 -4.84
C ARG A 31 -8.94 28.69 -6.02
N LYS A 32 -10.15 29.25 -6.05
CA LYS A 32 -10.54 30.20 -7.11
C LYS A 32 -9.61 31.41 -7.11
N LEU A 33 -9.28 31.95 -5.94
CA LEU A 33 -8.38 33.10 -5.81
C LEU A 33 -6.96 32.74 -6.27
N MET A 34 -6.42 31.57 -5.92
CA MET A 34 -5.10 31.11 -6.36
C MET A 34 -5.06 30.92 -7.89
N ALA A 35 -6.11 30.35 -8.48
CA ALA A 35 -6.21 30.20 -9.94
C ALA A 35 -6.27 31.58 -10.66
N HIS A 36 -6.99 32.54 -10.09
CA HIS A 36 -7.03 33.91 -10.61
C HIS A 36 -5.69 34.63 -10.46
N GLU A 37 -5.01 34.47 -9.33
CA GLU A 37 -3.68 35.02 -9.09
C GLU A 37 -2.68 34.53 -10.15
N GLN A 38 -2.60 33.21 -10.37
CA GLN A 38 -1.73 32.62 -11.37
C GLN A 38 -2.07 33.08 -12.79
N SER A 39 -3.35 33.16 -13.12
CA SER A 39 -3.82 33.67 -14.41
C SER A 39 -3.39 35.12 -14.63
N CYS A 40 -3.69 36.04 -13.70
CA CYS A 40 -3.27 37.44 -13.78
C CYS A 40 -1.75 37.59 -13.89
N ARG A 41 -0.99 36.80 -13.12
CA ARG A 41 0.48 36.78 -13.16
C ARG A 41 0.99 36.33 -14.54
N SER A 42 0.40 35.30 -15.13
CA SER A 42 0.79 34.79 -16.45
C SER A 42 0.51 35.78 -17.60
N ILE A 43 -0.51 36.63 -17.44
CA ILE A 43 -0.89 37.66 -18.43
C ILE A 43 -0.07 38.95 -18.22
N GLY A 44 0.74 39.02 -17.15
CA GLY A 44 1.58 40.18 -16.82
C GLY A 44 0.85 41.27 -16.04
N SER A 45 -0.35 40.99 -15.51
CA SER A 45 -1.10 41.91 -14.66
C SER A 45 -0.62 41.82 -13.20
N ILE A 46 0.51 42.48 -12.93
CA ILE A 46 1.23 42.37 -11.64
C ILE A 46 0.40 42.93 -10.48
N HIS A 47 -0.24 44.09 -10.68
CA HIS A 47 -1.03 44.73 -9.61
C HIS A 47 -2.25 43.90 -9.19
N GLU A 48 -2.94 43.27 -10.15
CA GLU A 48 -4.09 42.42 -9.85
C GLU A 48 -3.65 41.12 -9.17
N ALA A 49 -2.56 40.50 -9.65
CA ALA A 49 -2.00 39.31 -9.00
C ALA A 49 -1.63 39.60 -7.54
N GLN A 50 -1.04 40.77 -7.26
CA GLN A 50 -0.69 41.16 -5.89
C GLN A 50 -1.92 41.36 -4.99
N ALA A 51 -2.98 41.99 -5.51
CA ALA A 51 -4.24 42.13 -4.78
C ALA A 51 -4.91 40.77 -4.49
N PHE A 52 -4.82 39.80 -5.40
CA PHE A 52 -5.29 38.44 -5.15
C PHE A 52 -4.42 37.71 -4.11
N ALA A 53 -3.09 37.85 -4.18
CA ALA A 53 -2.17 37.26 -3.21
C ALA A 53 -2.41 37.78 -1.77
N GLU A 54 -2.59 39.10 -1.60
CA GLU A 54 -2.91 39.69 -0.30
C GLU A 54 -4.23 39.15 0.26
N LYS A 55 -5.22 38.95 -0.61
CA LYS A 55 -6.52 38.41 -0.22
C LYS A 55 -6.46 36.92 0.14
N ILE A 56 -5.62 36.15 -0.57
CA ILE A 56 -5.33 34.75 -0.23
C ILE A 56 -4.69 34.69 1.16
N GLN A 57 -3.67 35.51 1.41
CA GLN A 57 -2.99 35.59 2.72
C GLN A 57 -3.96 35.97 3.83
N ALA A 58 -4.80 36.99 3.63
CA ALA A 58 -5.78 37.42 4.63
C ALA A 58 -6.77 36.29 5.00
N ILE A 59 -7.25 35.52 4.02
CA ILE A 59 -8.14 34.38 4.28
C ILE A 59 -7.38 33.24 4.96
N MET A 60 -6.14 32.96 4.57
CA MET A 60 -5.31 31.95 5.26
C MET A 60 -5.07 32.34 6.72
N ASP A 61 -4.76 33.61 6.99
CA ASP A 61 -4.53 34.12 8.34
C ASP A 61 -5.81 34.09 9.21
N GLU A 62 -6.96 34.49 8.64
CA GLU A 62 -8.26 34.46 9.32
C GLU A 62 -8.62 33.06 9.81
N TYR A 63 -8.36 32.04 8.99
CA TYR A 63 -8.66 30.64 9.29
C TYR A 63 -7.46 29.87 9.87
N LYS A 64 -6.32 30.54 10.11
CA LYS A 64 -5.06 29.95 10.60
C LYS A 64 -4.59 28.76 9.75
N LEU A 65 -4.75 28.86 8.43
CA LEU A 65 -4.36 27.84 7.47
C LEU A 65 -2.91 28.08 7.03
N GLY A 66 -2.11 27.01 7.01
CA GLY A 66 -0.85 27.00 6.28
C GLY A 66 -1.07 26.69 4.80
N GLU A 67 -0.15 27.10 3.92
CA GLU A 67 -0.13 26.67 2.51
C GLU A 67 -0.17 25.12 2.38
N SER A 68 0.40 24.41 3.36
CA SER A 68 0.36 22.95 3.45
C SER A 68 -1.06 22.39 3.59
N ASP A 69 -1.96 23.10 4.24
CA ASP A 69 -3.33 22.65 4.52
C ASP A 69 -4.21 22.78 3.28
N VAL A 70 -4.04 23.88 2.53
CA VAL A 70 -4.73 24.10 1.24
C VAL A 70 -4.29 23.06 0.21
N ALA A 71 -2.98 22.80 0.12
CA ALA A 71 -2.43 21.77 -0.76
C ALA A 71 -2.75 20.33 -0.29
N PHE A 72 -3.07 20.13 0.99
CA PHE A 72 -3.45 18.81 1.51
C PHE A 72 -4.84 18.42 1.03
N GLU A 73 -5.84 19.31 1.13
CA GLU A 73 -7.19 18.93 0.72
C GLU A 73 -7.49 19.07 -0.77
N GLU A 74 -6.68 19.82 -1.54
CA GLU A 74 -6.66 19.65 -3.00
C GLU A 74 -6.19 18.24 -3.39
N ARG A 75 -5.12 17.75 -2.74
CA ARG A 75 -4.64 16.37 -2.93
C ARG A 75 -5.64 15.34 -2.43
N GLN A 76 -6.37 15.62 -1.35
CA GLN A 76 -7.39 14.71 -0.83
C GLN A 76 -8.61 14.59 -1.75
N GLN A 77 -8.96 15.65 -2.49
CA GLN A 77 -10.05 15.61 -3.46
C GLN A 77 -9.67 14.90 -4.75
N THR A 78 -8.43 15.06 -5.21
CA THR A 78 -7.93 14.40 -6.43
C THR A 78 -7.51 12.95 -6.19
N GLU A 79 -6.90 12.66 -5.04
CA GLU A 79 -6.43 11.35 -4.63
C GLU A 79 -6.98 10.97 -3.25
N PRO A 80 -8.28 10.62 -3.15
CA PRO A 80 -8.89 10.25 -1.88
C PRO A 80 -8.21 9.03 -1.28
N ILE A 81 -8.09 9.01 0.05
CA ILE A 81 -7.65 7.81 0.78
C ILE A 81 -8.78 6.80 0.71
N GLY A 82 -8.45 5.61 0.21
CA GLY A 82 -9.44 4.56 -0.04
C GLY A 82 -8.82 3.18 0.06
N TRP A 83 -9.70 2.18 -0.06
CA TRP A 83 -9.32 0.77 0.02
C TRP A 83 -9.23 0.19 -1.39
N GLN A 84 -8.17 -0.57 -1.63
CA GLN A 84 -8.01 -1.35 -2.84
C GLN A 84 -7.81 -2.81 -2.47
N TRP A 85 -8.83 -3.62 -2.72
CA TRP A 85 -8.75 -5.06 -2.51
C TRP A 85 -7.90 -5.73 -3.59
N CYS A 86 -7.11 -6.71 -3.16
CA CYS A 86 -6.34 -7.63 -3.97
C CYS A 86 -6.62 -9.07 -3.49
N GLY A 87 -7.33 -9.88 -4.27
CA GLY A 87 -7.72 -11.23 -3.86
C GLY A 87 -8.46 -12.01 -4.94
N GLN A 88 -9.31 -12.96 -4.53
CA GLN A 88 -10.05 -13.88 -5.42
C GLN A 88 -10.87 -13.20 -6.52
N THR A 89 -11.31 -11.97 -6.31
CA THR A 89 -12.09 -11.19 -7.28
C THR A 89 -11.23 -10.65 -8.42
N ASP A 90 -9.90 -10.71 -8.29
CA ASP A 90 -8.97 -10.25 -9.31
C ASP A 90 -8.60 -11.41 -10.25
N PRO A 91 -8.84 -11.28 -11.57
CA PRO A 91 -8.64 -12.37 -12.53
C PRO A 91 -7.17 -12.83 -12.60
N ASP A 92 -6.24 -11.93 -12.34
CA ASP A 92 -4.80 -12.20 -12.39
C ASP A 92 -4.22 -12.64 -11.04
N PHE A 93 -5.01 -12.69 -9.97
CA PHE A 93 -4.53 -13.03 -8.65
C PHE A 93 -4.48 -14.56 -8.47
N PRO A 94 -3.31 -15.15 -8.17
CA PRO A 94 -3.20 -16.59 -7.98
C PRO A 94 -3.91 -17.00 -6.69
N TYR A 95 -5.12 -17.55 -6.84
CA TYR A 95 -5.92 -18.01 -5.72
C TYR A 95 -5.21 -19.14 -4.96
N ARG A 96 -5.24 -19.06 -3.62
CA ARG A 96 -4.75 -20.09 -2.70
C ARG A 96 -5.69 -20.20 -1.51
N ASP A 97 -5.89 -21.43 -1.06
CA ASP A 97 -6.76 -21.75 0.09
C ASP A 97 -6.27 -21.17 1.42
N SER A 98 -5.00 -20.76 1.49
CA SER A 98 -4.43 -20.16 2.68
C SER A 98 -3.40 -19.09 2.33
N ARG A 99 -3.39 -18.03 3.12
CA ARG A 99 -2.36 -17.00 3.06
C ARG A 99 -1.02 -17.58 3.50
N ARG A 100 0.03 -17.29 2.74
CA ARG A 100 1.41 -17.63 3.11
C ARG A 100 2.13 -16.42 3.71
N MET A 101 3.02 -16.65 4.66
CA MET A 101 3.72 -15.57 5.38
C MET A 101 4.61 -14.73 4.47
N TRP A 102 5.23 -15.32 3.45
CA TRP A 102 6.00 -14.59 2.45
C TRP A 102 5.16 -13.56 1.68
N GLN A 103 3.88 -13.87 1.39
CA GLN A 103 2.95 -12.96 0.70
C GLN A 103 2.60 -11.77 1.59
N VAL A 104 2.37 -12.01 2.89
CA VAL A 104 2.10 -10.96 3.89
C VAL A 104 3.27 -9.97 3.96
N ARG A 105 4.49 -10.49 4.10
CA ARG A 105 5.70 -9.66 4.20
C ARG A 105 5.88 -8.81 2.95
N LEU A 106 5.68 -9.41 1.78
CA LEU A 106 5.80 -8.69 0.51
C LEU A 106 4.76 -7.57 0.38
N ALA A 107 3.49 -7.85 0.70
CA ALA A 107 2.44 -6.84 0.67
C ALA A 107 2.70 -5.70 1.66
N GLN A 108 3.17 -6.02 2.88
CA GLN A 108 3.52 -5.01 3.88
C GLN A 108 4.71 -4.15 3.44
N ALA A 109 5.75 -4.75 2.85
CA ALA A 109 6.90 -4.01 2.34
C ALA A 109 6.49 -3.06 1.19
N LEU A 110 5.70 -3.55 0.24
CA LEU A 110 5.15 -2.73 -0.85
C LEU A 110 4.31 -1.57 -0.34
N ALA A 111 3.42 -1.83 0.61
CA ALA A 111 2.59 -0.78 1.20
C ALA A 111 3.46 0.28 1.86
N TYR A 112 4.44 -0.13 2.67
CA TYR A 112 5.34 0.77 3.38
C TYR A 112 6.12 1.70 2.44
N VAL A 113 6.73 1.16 1.38
CA VAL A 113 7.56 1.96 0.46
C VAL A 113 6.75 2.91 -0.42
N ASN A 114 5.46 2.64 -0.60
CA ASN A 114 4.52 3.45 -1.38
C ASN A 114 3.51 4.21 -0.50
N THR A 115 3.87 4.50 0.75
CA THR A 115 3.05 5.31 1.68
C THR A 115 1.60 4.82 1.86
N CYS A 116 1.39 3.51 1.71
CA CYS A 116 0.14 2.81 1.95
C CYS A 116 0.20 2.00 3.25
N HIS A 117 -0.97 1.58 3.72
CA HIS A 117 -1.14 0.54 4.73
C HIS A 117 -1.62 -0.76 4.08
N CYS A 118 -1.15 -1.90 4.61
CA CYS A 118 -1.62 -3.22 4.21
C CYS A 118 -2.54 -3.77 5.31
N VAL A 119 -3.78 -4.10 4.95
CA VAL A 119 -4.74 -4.76 5.82
C VAL A 119 -4.96 -6.19 5.32
N LEU A 120 -4.95 -7.14 6.23
CA LEU A 120 -5.12 -8.55 5.92
C LEU A 120 -6.60 -8.92 5.92
N ALA A 121 -7.05 -9.71 4.93
CA ALA A 121 -8.36 -10.35 4.97
C ALA A 121 -8.58 -11.18 6.25
N ASN A 122 -9.84 -11.32 6.65
CA ASN A 122 -10.29 -12.21 7.72
C ASN A 122 -9.84 -13.68 7.52
N LYS A 123 -9.92 -14.47 8.59
CA LYS A 123 -9.45 -15.87 8.66
C LYS A 123 -9.96 -16.70 7.47
N GLY A 124 -9.03 -17.14 6.62
CA GLY A 124 -9.27 -18.08 5.51
C GLY A 124 -8.82 -17.57 4.15
N GLY A 125 -8.84 -16.25 3.90
CA GLY A 125 -8.45 -15.69 2.60
C GLY A 125 -6.94 -15.43 2.47
N ASN A 126 -6.38 -15.65 1.28
CA ASN A 126 -5.03 -15.17 0.93
C ASN A 126 -4.99 -13.71 0.45
N GLY A 127 -6.16 -13.06 0.32
CA GLY A 127 -6.26 -11.67 -0.09
C GLY A 127 -5.71 -10.66 0.92
N VAL A 128 -5.39 -9.47 0.41
CA VAL A 128 -4.92 -8.30 1.15
C VAL A 128 -5.61 -7.04 0.61
N ALA A 129 -5.74 -6.01 1.44
CA ALA A 129 -6.20 -4.69 1.02
C ALA A 129 -5.10 -3.66 1.21
N PHE A 130 -4.90 -2.80 0.21
CA PHE A 130 -4.06 -1.63 0.30
C PHE A 130 -4.90 -0.40 0.62
N VAL A 131 -4.51 0.36 1.64
CA VAL A 131 -5.18 1.58 2.09
C VAL A 131 -4.23 2.75 1.91
N GLY A 132 -4.59 3.70 1.05
CA GLY A 132 -3.72 4.83 0.70
C GLY A 132 -4.35 5.66 -0.40
N ARG A 133 -3.55 6.54 -1.04
CA ARG A 133 -4.02 7.33 -2.19
C ARG A 133 -4.27 6.44 -3.41
N THR A 134 -5.06 6.94 -4.36
CA THR A 134 -5.51 6.16 -5.53
C THR A 134 -4.33 5.62 -6.35
N SER A 135 -3.42 6.50 -6.75
CA SER A 135 -2.22 6.12 -7.52
C SER A 135 -1.34 5.11 -6.77
N GLU A 136 -1.10 5.36 -5.48
CA GLU A 136 -0.27 4.52 -4.61
C GLU A 136 -0.85 3.11 -4.44
N ARG A 137 -2.15 2.99 -4.17
CA ARG A 137 -2.81 1.69 -3.93
C ARG A 137 -3.01 0.87 -5.20
N GLU A 138 -3.28 1.53 -6.33
CA GLU A 138 -3.34 0.88 -7.65
C GLU A 138 -1.98 0.32 -8.04
N TYR A 139 -0.91 1.10 -7.85
CA TYR A 139 0.45 0.63 -8.05
C TYR A 139 0.80 -0.56 -7.14
N CYS A 140 0.50 -0.46 -5.84
CA CYS A 140 0.73 -1.56 -4.90
C CYS A 140 0.03 -2.84 -5.32
N LYS A 141 -1.25 -2.75 -5.72
CA LYS A 141 -2.02 -3.90 -6.19
C LYS A 141 -1.40 -4.52 -7.45
N ALA A 142 -1.18 -3.72 -8.48
CA ALA A 142 -0.64 -4.20 -9.75
C ALA A 142 0.73 -4.88 -9.54
N PHE A 143 1.60 -4.24 -8.76
CA PHE A 143 2.93 -4.74 -8.52
C PHE A 143 2.95 -5.98 -7.62
N PHE A 144 2.06 -6.04 -6.62
CA PHE A 144 1.90 -7.23 -5.78
C PHE A 144 1.46 -8.44 -6.61
N ILE A 145 0.41 -8.29 -7.43
CA ILE A 145 -0.07 -9.37 -8.32
C ILE A 145 1.05 -9.84 -9.27
N TYR A 146 1.78 -8.90 -9.87
CA TYR A 146 2.93 -9.21 -10.74
C TYR A 146 3.98 -10.06 -10.00
N LEU A 147 4.38 -9.66 -8.79
CA LEU A 147 5.40 -10.38 -8.04
C LEU A 147 4.94 -11.76 -7.57
N LEU A 148 3.64 -11.95 -7.28
CA LEU A 148 3.10 -13.27 -6.97
C LEU A 148 3.23 -14.22 -8.19
N ARG A 149 2.84 -13.74 -9.37
CA ARG A 149 2.94 -14.53 -10.61
C ARG A 149 4.39 -14.83 -10.97
N LEU A 150 5.26 -13.82 -10.88
CA LEU A 150 6.69 -14.00 -11.13
C LEU A 150 7.31 -15.04 -10.18
N ALA A 151 6.94 -15.02 -8.90
CA ALA A 151 7.40 -16.02 -7.94
C ALA A 151 6.95 -17.43 -8.32
N ASP A 152 5.72 -17.58 -8.79
CA ASP A 152 5.16 -18.86 -9.23
C ASP A 152 5.85 -19.37 -10.50
N ASP A 153 6.07 -18.51 -11.49
CA ASP A 153 6.77 -18.88 -12.73
C ASP A 153 8.23 -19.28 -12.49
N LEU A 154 8.92 -18.54 -11.62
CA LEU A 154 10.31 -18.82 -11.27
C LEU A 154 10.45 -20.09 -10.45
N VAL A 155 9.59 -20.32 -9.45
CA VAL A 155 9.70 -21.54 -8.63
C VAL A 155 9.42 -22.80 -9.45
N GLU A 156 8.48 -22.76 -10.41
CA GLU A 156 8.22 -23.90 -11.29
C GLU A 156 9.36 -24.11 -12.31
N THR A 157 10.05 -23.04 -12.69
CA THR A 157 11.24 -23.14 -13.55
C THR A 157 12.42 -23.74 -12.81
N CYS A 158 12.70 -23.28 -11.59
CA CYS A 158 13.73 -23.86 -10.74
C CYS A 158 13.39 -25.31 -10.36
N ALA A 159 12.13 -25.61 -10.01
CA ALA A 159 11.71 -26.97 -9.67
C ALA A 159 11.97 -27.95 -10.82
N ARG A 160 11.69 -27.56 -12.07
CA ARG A 160 11.96 -28.41 -13.25
C ARG A 160 13.45 -28.64 -13.50
N GLN A 161 14.28 -27.64 -13.23
CA GLN A 161 15.74 -27.77 -13.37
C GLN A 161 16.32 -28.68 -12.29
N ASP A 162 15.82 -28.55 -11.07
CA ASP A 162 16.33 -29.24 -9.89
C ASP A 162 15.66 -30.59 -9.64
N GLU A 163 14.56 -30.94 -10.33
CA GLU A 163 13.77 -32.15 -10.05
C GLU A 163 14.63 -33.43 -10.08
N GLY A 164 15.54 -33.53 -11.05
CA GLY A 164 16.47 -34.66 -11.15
C GLY A 164 17.42 -34.74 -9.95
N GLN A 165 17.97 -33.61 -9.53
CA GLN A 165 18.88 -33.54 -8.39
C GLN A 165 18.14 -33.80 -7.07
N ILE A 166 16.97 -33.18 -6.87
CA ILE A 166 16.15 -33.37 -5.66
C ILE A 166 15.68 -34.81 -5.54
N LYS A 167 15.29 -35.44 -6.66
CA LYS A 167 14.93 -36.87 -6.70
C LYS A 167 16.12 -37.75 -6.34
N PHE A 168 17.30 -37.45 -6.89
CA PHE A 168 18.54 -38.16 -6.60
C PHE A 168 18.94 -38.03 -5.12
N ASP A 169 18.98 -36.80 -4.59
CA ASP A 169 19.30 -36.51 -3.19
C ASP A 169 18.32 -37.19 -2.23
N TYR A 170 17.03 -37.19 -2.57
CA TYR A 170 16.02 -37.88 -1.78
C TYR A 170 16.27 -39.40 -1.76
N ILE A 171 16.47 -40.04 -2.92
CA ILE A 171 16.75 -41.48 -3.00
C ILE A 171 18.01 -41.83 -2.20
N HIS A 172 19.07 -41.03 -2.33
CA HIS A 172 20.32 -41.25 -1.59
C HIS A 172 20.20 -40.99 -0.09
N SER A 173 19.24 -40.17 0.35
CA SER A 173 18.95 -39.94 1.77
C SER A 173 18.18 -41.09 2.43
N LEU A 174 17.57 -41.98 1.63
CA LEU A 174 16.87 -43.16 2.15
C LEU A 174 17.88 -44.17 2.71
N GLN A 175 17.50 -44.82 3.82
CA GLN A 175 18.21 -46.00 4.28
C GLN A 175 18.09 -47.12 3.21
N PRO A 176 19.06 -48.05 3.09
CA PRO A 176 19.10 -49.06 2.01
C PRO A 176 17.86 -49.98 1.86
N TRP A 177 16.91 -49.91 2.80
CA TRP A 177 15.71 -50.74 2.86
C TRP A 177 14.40 -49.93 2.91
N GLN A 178 14.45 -48.61 2.69
CA GLN A 178 13.26 -47.77 2.59
C GLN A 178 12.81 -47.63 1.14
N ASP A 179 11.58 -48.06 0.88
CA ASP A 179 10.94 -47.87 -0.43
C ASP A 179 10.70 -46.37 -0.71
N TRP A 180 10.73 -46.03 -2.00
CA TRP A 180 10.36 -44.69 -2.46
C TRP A 180 8.90 -44.37 -2.09
N ASP A 181 8.70 -43.41 -1.19
CA ASP A 181 7.39 -42.86 -0.85
C ASP A 181 7.10 -41.56 -1.59
N VAL A 182 6.16 -41.62 -2.54
CA VAL A 182 5.66 -40.47 -3.33
C VAL A 182 5.10 -39.36 -2.43
N ASN A 183 4.45 -39.71 -1.31
CA ASN A 183 3.86 -38.72 -0.41
C ASN A 183 4.94 -37.94 0.33
N GLN A 184 5.99 -38.63 0.77
CA GLN A 184 7.13 -38.00 1.41
C GLN A 184 7.91 -37.12 0.40
N PHE A 185 8.11 -37.57 -0.84
CA PHE A 185 8.69 -36.73 -1.89
C PHE A 185 7.86 -35.46 -2.15
N ARG A 186 6.53 -35.58 -2.29
CA ARG A 186 5.63 -34.41 -2.44
C ARG A 186 5.72 -33.45 -1.26
N LYS A 187 5.87 -33.97 -0.04
CA LYS A 187 6.09 -33.16 1.16
C LYS A 187 7.43 -32.43 1.09
N THR A 188 8.51 -33.11 0.68
CA THR A 188 9.84 -32.51 0.48
C THR A 188 9.79 -31.40 -0.57
N MET A 189 9.18 -31.63 -1.72
CA MET A 189 9.01 -30.62 -2.77
C MET A 189 8.21 -29.41 -2.27
N ARG A 190 7.16 -29.63 -1.47
CA ARG A 190 6.39 -28.53 -0.85
C ARG A 190 7.28 -27.68 0.07
N LEU A 191 8.06 -28.31 0.94
CA LEU A 191 8.96 -27.61 1.86
C LEU A 191 10.05 -26.84 1.12
N TRP A 192 10.62 -27.43 0.06
CA TRP A 192 11.57 -26.77 -0.82
C TRP A 192 10.95 -25.53 -1.48
N LYS A 193 9.75 -25.64 -2.06
CA LYS A 193 9.03 -24.50 -2.65
C LYS A 193 8.74 -23.41 -1.62
N ASP A 194 8.25 -23.80 -0.43
CA ASP A 194 8.01 -22.87 0.67
C ASP A 194 9.30 -22.11 1.05
N SER A 195 10.44 -22.80 1.17
CA SER A 195 11.75 -22.18 1.42
C SER A 195 12.19 -21.24 0.28
N TRP A 196 11.93 -21.61 -0.97
CA TRP A 196 12.26 -20.79 -2.14
C TRP A 196 11.48 -19.47 -2.12
N TYR A 197 10.16 -19.53 -1.89
CA TYR A 197 9.32 -18.33 -1.78
C TYR A 197 9.76 -17.40 -0.66
N GLU A 198 10.20 -17.98 0.46
CA GLU A 198 10.73 -17.23 1.58
C GLU A 198 11.98 -16.43 1.18
N GLY A 199 12.96 -17.09 0.54
CA GLY A 199 14.15 -16.43 0.02
C GLY A 199 13.85 -15.36 -1.04
N PHE A 200 12.95 -15.66 -1.97
CA PHE A 200 12.49 -14.70 -2.99
C PHE A 200 11.88 -13.45 -2.32
N SER A 201 10.94 -13.64 -1.41
CA SER A 201 10.26 -12.52 -0.74
C SER A 201 11.24 -11.65 0.05
N GLN A 202 12.21 -12.26 0.73
CA GLN A 202 13.22 -11.55 1.48
C GLN A 202 14.11 -10.70 0.57
N ALA A 203 14.59 -11.27 -0.54
CA ALA A 203 15.42 -10.56 -1.51
C ALA A 203 14.69 -9.36 -2.12
N VAL A 204 13.42 -9.53 -2.51
CA VAL A 204 12.60 -8.44 -3.05
C VAL A 204 12.35 -7.37 -2.00
N CYS A 205 11.98 -7.74 -0.77
CA CYS A 205 11.74 -6.79 0.32
C CYS A 205 12.99 -5.94 0.61
N LEU A 206 14.17 -6.57 0.71
CA LEU A 206 15.44 -5.86 0.91
C LEU A 206 15.67 -4.84 -0.22
N ARG A 207 15.47 -5.24 -1.48
CA ARG A 207 15.64 -4.35 -2.62
C ARG A 207 14.66 -3.18 -2.60
N LEU A 208 13.41 -3.40 -2.21
CA LEU A 208 12.41 -2.34 -2.04
C LEU A 208 12.84 -1.34 -0.96
N TYR A 209 13.30 -1.83 0.19
CA TYR A 209 13.74 -0.97 1.29
C TYR A 209 15.01 -0.17 0.95
N ASP A 210 15.97 -0.78 0.26
CA ASP A 210 17.18 -0.08 -0.20
C ASP A 210 16.84 1.07 -1.14
N ARG A 211 15.98 0.82 -2.15
CA ARG A 211 15.51 1.87 -3.07
C ARG A 211 14.77 2.98 -2.33
N TYR A 212 13.93 2.63 -1.37
CA TYR A 212 13.23 3.61 -0.55
C TYR A 212 14.20 4.47 0.28
N ALA A 213 15.24 3.86 0.86
CA ALA A 213 16.28 4.57 1.60
C ALA A 213 17.08 5.52 0.69
N GLU A 214 17.45 5.09 -0.51
CA GLU A 214 18.12 5.92 -1.53
C GLU A 214 17.27 7.15 -1.88
N MET A 215 15.97 6.97 -2.16
CA MET A 215 15.05 8.07 -2.45
C MET A 215 14.94 9.06 -1.29
N LYS A 216 14.90 8.58 -0.04
CA LYS A 216 14.86 9.46 1.14
C LYS A 216 16.16 10.26 1.33
N ARG A 217 17.32 9.66 1.04
CA ARG A 217 18.61 10.38 1.11
C ARG A 217 18.69 11.48 0.07
N GLY A 218 18.30 11.20 -1.18
CA GLY A 218 18.31 12.18 -2.27
C GLY A 218 17.38 13.39 -2.06
N ARG A 219 16.29 13.20 -1.30
CA ARG A 219 15.41 14.34 -0.91
C ARG A 219 16.07 15.28 0.09
N ARG A 220 16.88 14.76 1.03
CA ARG A 220 17.53 15.57 2.07
C ARG A 220 18.66 16.45 1.51
N THR A 221 19.44 15.94 0.56
CA THR A 221 20.56 16.68 -0.01
C THR A 221 20.11 17.87 -0.85
N ARG A 222 18.97 17.78 -1.54
CA ARG A 222 18.42 18.90 -2.33
C ARG A 222 17.89 20.06 -1.49
N THR A 223 17.62 19.85 -0.20
CA THR A 223 17.09 20.90 0.68
C THR A 223 18.19 21.81 1.23
N THR A 224 19.47 21.37 1.17
CA THR A 224 20.59 22.09 1.78
C THR A 224 21.36 23.03 0.86
N ASP A 225 21.14 22.99 -0.46
CA ASP A 225 21.90 23.79 -1.46
C ASP A 225 21.27 25.16 -1.77
N TRP A 226 20.32 25.65 -0.96
CA TRP A 226 19.68 26.97 -1.13
C TRP A 226 20.17 28.03 -0.15
N ARG A 227 21.47 28.04 0.17
CA ARG A 227 22.09 29.07 1.02
C ARG A 227 23.20 29.81 0.30
#